data_AF-A0A7S3PBV1-F1
#
_entry.id   AF-A0A7S3PBV1-F1
#
_cell.length_a   1.000
_cell.length_b   1.000
_cell.length_c   1.000
_cell.angle_alpha   90.00
_cell.angle_beta   90.00
_cell.angle_gamma   90.00
#
_symmetry.space_group_name_H-M   'P 1'
#
loop_
_entity.id
_entity.type
_entity.pdbx_description
1 polymer ?
#
loop_
_entity_poly.entity_id
_entity_poly.type
_entity_poly.pdbx_seq_one_letter_code
_entity_poly.pdbx_strand_id
1 'polypeptide(L)'
;MFAVLGTVLSTFMTGFFVHYVTKAIDSVNTFPMLDSLVFGALISSIDPVAILSVLTSLNLDQKDTIFILVFGESLLNDGIAITVFQTLVNRFDGKTNDGTTSLDEILDALATFLISMFASISVGLLCGIFAMAYFKLLRNHLPPVMEVGSFFIWALVPYYICDE
;
A
#
# COMPACT_ATOMS: atom_id res chain seq x y z
N MET A 1 -12.16 -3.33 -4.55
CA MET A 1 -12.05 -4.81 -4.42
C MET A 1 -11.08 -5.39 -5.44
N PHE A 2 -11.06 -4.86 -6.67
CA PHE A 2 -10.10 -5.27 -7.69
C PHE A 2 -8.67 -4.77 -7.40
N ALA A 3 -8.53 -3.63 -6.72
CA ALA A 3 -7.23 -3.08 -6.32
C ALA A 3 -6.42 -4.04 -5.45
N VAL A 4 -6.96 -4.61 -4.38
CA VAL A 4 -6.19 -5.50 -3.48
C VAL A 4 -5.65 -6.73 -4.24
N LEU A 5 -6.53 -7.45 -4.93
CA LEU A 5 -6.14 -8.68 -5.61
C LEU A 5 -5.29 -8.40 -6.86
N GLY A 6 -5.63 -7.35 -7.61
CA GLY A 6 -4.91 -6.98 -8.83
C GLY A 6 -3.49 -6.53 -8.55
N THR A 7 -3.26 -5.80 -7.47
CA THR A 7 -1.95 -5.23 -7.12
C THR A 7 -1.02 -6.29 -6.58
N VAL A 8 -1.51 -7.12 -5.65
CA VAL A 8 -0.81 -8.33 -5.18
C VAL A 8 -0.47 -9.24 -6.36
N LEU A 9 -1.44 -9.56 -7.23
CA LEU A 9 -1.19 -10.40 -8.39
C LEU A 9 -0.19 -9.77 -9.37
N SER A 10 -0.29 -8.47 -9.64
CA SER A 10 0.62 -7.77 -10.55
C SER A 10 2.05 -7.68 -9.99
N THR A 11 2.19 -7.55 -8.67
CA THR A 11 3.48 -7.58 -7.97
C THR A 11 4.14 -8.94 -8.14
N PHE A 12 3.41 -10.03 -7.88
CA PHE A 12 3.92 -11.39 -8.07
C PHE A 12 4.24 -11.67 -9.54
N MET A 13 3.34 -11.34 -10.47
CA MET A 13 3.54 -11.59 -11.90
C MET A 13 4.75 -10.84 -12.45
N THR A 14 4.88 -9.55 -12.15
CA THR A 14 6.03 -8.73 -12.56
C THR A 14 7.33 -9.21 -11.90
N GLY A 15 7.27 -9.57 -10.62
CA GLY A 15 8.44 -10.08 -9.89
C GLY A 15 8.95 -11.42 -10.42
N PHE A 16 8.06 -12.39 -10.65
CA PHE A 16 8.43 -13.65 -11.29
C PHE A 16 8.96 -13.41 -12.71
N PHE A 17 8.30 -12.56 -13.49
CA PHE A 17 8.73 -12.24 -14.86
C PHE A 17 10.16 -11.71 -14.88
N VAL A 18 10.50 -10.74 -14.04
CA VAL A 18 11.86 -10.17 -13.95
C VAL A 18 12.89 -11.22 -13.52
N HIS A 19 12.56 -12.07 -12.55
CA HIS A 19 13.46 -13.12 -12.08
C HIS A 19 13.76 -14.15 -13.20
N TYR A 20 12.72 -14.65 -13.88
CA TYR A 20 12.88 -15.65 -14.95
C TYR A 20 13.55 -15.08 -16.20
N VAL A 21 13.27 -13.82 -16.56
CA VAL A 21 13.93 -13.15 -17.69
C VAL A 21 15.42 -12.95 -17.40
N THR A 22 15.77 -12.49 -16.19
CA THR A 22 17.19 -12.31 -15.83
C THR A 22 17.92 -13.66 -15.79
N LYS A 23 17.26 -14.72 -15.29
CA LYS A 23 17.81 -16.08 -15.32
C LYS A 23 18.00 -16.64 -16.73
N ALA A 24 17.19 -16.22 -17.70
CA ALA A 24 17.30 -16.64 -19.09
C ALA A 24 18.41 -15.89 -19.86
N ILE A 25 18.91 -14.77 -19.33
CA ILE A 25 19.98 -13.98 -19.94
C ILE A 25 21.30 -14.35 -19.28
N ASP A 26 22.07 -15.26 -19.89
CA ASP A 26 23.38 -15.74 -19.40
C ASP A 26 24.42 -14.63 -19.15
N SER A 27 24.19 -13.41 -19.67
CA SER A 27 25.11 -12.28 -19.56
C SER A 27 24.85 -11.37 -18.35
N VAL A 28 23.79 -11.60 -17.56
CA VAL A 28 23.40 -10.75 -16.43
C VAL A 28 23.37 -11.59 -15.16
N ASN A 29 23.92 -11.07 -14.05
CA ASN A 29 23.80 -11.74 -12.75
C ASN A 29 22.32 -11.91 -12.41
N THR A 30 21.92 -13.13 -12.06
CA THR A 30 20.55 -13.45 -11.69
C THR A 30 20.13 -12.59 -10.50
N PHE A 31 19.12 -11.75 -10.70
CA PHE A 31 18.52 -11.01 -9.58
C PHE A 31 17.89 -12.03 -8.61
N PRO A 32 18.15 -11.90 -7.30
CA PRO A 32 17.42 -12.64 -6.29
C PRO A 32 15.91 -12.51 -6.52
N MET A 33 15.18 -13.60 -6.27
CA MET A 33 13.72 -13.61 -6.42
C MET A 33 13.06 -12.53 -5.55
N LEU A 34 13.62 -12.26 -4.37
CA LEU A 34 13.13 -11.22 -3.47
C LEU A 34 13.29 -9.81 -4.08
N ASP A 35 14.46 -9.48 -4.64
CA ASP A 35 14.73 -8.18 -5.29
C ASP A 35 13.77 -7.94 -6.46
N SER A 36 13.51 -9.00 -7.22
CA SER A 36 12.56 -8.97 -8.34
C SER A 36 11.13 -8.72 -7.84
N LEU A 37 10.75 -9.30 -6.70
CA LEU A 37 9.44 -9.11 -6.08
C LEU A 37 9.28 -7.71 -5.48
N VAL A 38 10.32 -7.16 -4.84
CA VAL A 38 10.36 -5.78 -4.35
C VAL A 38 10.20 -4.80 -5.52
N PHE A 39 10.87 -5.05 -6.64
CA PHE A 39 10.71 -4.28 -7.87
C PHE A 39 9.27 -4.37 -8.42
N GLY A 40 8.69 -5.57 -8.42
CA GLY A 40 7.28 -5.76 -8.78
C GLY A 40 6.32 -4.97 -7.90
N ALA A 41 6.58 -4.91 -6.59
CA ALA A 41 5.77 -4.17 -5.62
C ALA A 41 5.83 -2.66 -5.89
N LEU A 42 7.04 -2.15 -6.17
CA LEU A 42 7.28 -0.73 -6.47
C LEU A 42 6.51 -0.29 -7.72
N ILE A 43 6.52 -1.09 -8.79
CA ILE A 43 5.84 -0.76 -10.06
C ILE A 43 4.32 -0.99 -10.01
N SER A 44 3.82 -1.77 -9.04
CA SER A 44 2.39 -2.06 -8.90
C SER A 44 1.57 -0.84 -8.44
N SER A 45 2.16 0.17 -7.80
CA SER A 45 1.42 1.39 -7.45
C SER A 45 1.15 2.21 -8.72
N ILE A 46 -0.13 2.51 -8.98
CA ILE A 46 -0.58 3.30 -10.13
C ILE A 46 -0.88 4.71 -9.62
N ASP A 47 -0.30 5.73 -10.24
CA ASP A 47 -0.55 7.12 -9.87
C ASP A 47 -1.95 7.60 -10.31
N PRO A 48 -2.88 7.89 -9.38
CA PRO A 48 -4.19 8.42 -9.71
C PRO A 48 -4.12 9.80 -10.38
N VAL A 49 -3.11 10.62 -10.07
CA VAL A 49 -3.07 12.03 -10.50
C VAL A 49 -3.05 12.13 -12.02
N ALA A 50 -2.26 11.26 -12.66
CA ALA A 50 -2.21 11.17 -14.12
C ALA A 50 -3.58 10.83 -14.73
N ILE A 51 -4.27 9.81 -14.19
CA ILE A 51 -5.57 9.37 -14.72
C ILE A 51 -6.66 10.42 -14.43
N LEU A 52 -6.67 11.02 -13.24
CA LEU A 52 -7.61 12.06 -12.86
C LEU A 52 -7.48 13.30 -13.76
N SER A 53 -6.25 13.68 -14.14
CA SER A 53 -6.00 14.82 -15.05
C SER A 53 -6.55 14.58 -16.46
N VAL A 54 -6.49 13.33 -16.95
CA VAL A 54 -7.06 12.95 -18.24
C VAL A 54 -8.59 12.92 -18.17
N LEU A 55 -9.18 12.38 -17.10
CA LEU A 55 -10.63 12.32 -16.93
C LEU A 55 -11.26 13.72 -16.83
N THR A 56 -10.62 14.66 -16.13
CA THR A 56 -11.06 16.06 -16.09
C THR A 56 -10.93 16.76 -17.45
N SER A 57 -9.94 16.37 -18.26
CA SER A 57 -9.79 16.86 -19.64
C SER A 57 -10.88 16.34 -20.60
N LEU A 58 -11.58 15.26 -20.24
CA LEU A 58 -12.71 14.69 -21.00
C LEU A 58 -14.07 15.26 -20.59
N ASN A 59 -14.12 16.36 -19.84
CA ASN A 59 -15.33 16.96 -19.28
C ASN A 59 -16.15 16.01 -18.38
N LEU A 60 -15.52 15.00 -17.78
CA LEU A 60 -16.18 14.23 -16.71
C LEU A 60 -16.24 15.08 -15.45
N ASP A 61 -17.43 15.16 -14.87
CA ASP A 61 -17.66 15.98 -13.69
C ASP A 61 -17.06 15.26 -12.46
N GLN A 62 -16.59 15.99 -11.46
CA GLN A 62 -15.94 15.40 -10.26
C GLN A 62 -16.89 14.51 -9.43
N LYS A 63 -18.17 14.49 -9.80
CA LYS A 63 -19.24 13.71 -9.19
C LYS A 63 -19.57 12.43 -9.96
N ASP A 64 -18.94 12.22 -11.11
CA ASP A 64 -19.16 11.02 -11.90
C ASP A 64 -18.65 9.80 -11.13
N THR A 65 -19.46 8.74 -11.13
CA THR A 65 -19.17 7.49 -10.39
C THR A 65 -17.81 6.91 -10.77
N ILE A 66 -17.36 7.10 -12.02
CA ILE A 66 -16.07 6.62 -12.51
C ILE A 66 -14.91 7.37 -11.85
N PHE A 67 -15.02 8.69 -11.67
CA PHE A 67 -13.98 9.49 -11.03
C PHE A 67 -13.76 9.03 -9.58
N ILE A 68 -14.85 8.88 -8.81
CA ILE A 68 -14.81 8.46 -7.41
C ILE A 68 -14.27 7.02 -7.30
N LEU A 69 -14.68 6.13 -8.20
CA LEU A 69 -14.24 4.73 -8.21
C LEU A 69 -12.73 4.61 -8.50
N VAL A 70 -12.24 5.29 -9.53
CA VAL A 70 -10.82 5.25 -9.92
C VAL A 70 -9.94 5.88 -8.84
N PHE A 71 -10.38 7.00 -8.27
CA PHE A 71 -9.69 7.65 -7.16
C PHE A 71 -9.60 6.71 -5.94
N GLY A 72 -10.72 6.11 -5.54
CA GLY A 72 -10.76 5.18 -4.40
C GLY A 72 -9.92 3.92 -4.62
N GLU A 73 -10.00 3.30 -5.80
CA GLU A 73 -9.19 2.12 -6.13
C GLU A 73 -7.69 2.44 -6.18
N SER A 74 -7.29 3.63 -6.65
CA SER A 74 -5.90 4.04 -6.69
C SER A 74 -5.34 4.38 -5.31
N LEU A 75 -6.12 5.04 -4.44
CA LEU A 75 -5.74 5.27 -3.04
C LEU A 75 -5.54 3.95 -2.29
N LEU A 76 -6.42 2.98 -2.52
CA LEU A 76 -6.29 1.65 -1.91
C LEU A 76 -5.07 0.90 -2.47
N ASN A 77 -4.80 1.00 -3.77
CA ASN A 77 -3.63 0.42 -4.41
C ASN A 77 -2.33 0.95 -3.77
N ASP A 78 -2.20 2.27 -3.64
CA ASP A 78 -0.97 2.89 -3.12
C ASP A 78 -0.64 2.40 -1.69
N GLY A 79 -1.66 2.35 -0.82
CA GLY A 79 -1.51 1.80 0.54
C GLY A 79 -1.16 0.31 0.57
N ILE A 80 -1.55 -0.46 -0.44
CA ILE A 80 -1.25 -1.90 -0.53
C ILE A 80 0.15 -2.12 -1.10
N ALA A 81 0.54 -1.36 -2.12
CA ALA A 81 1.86 -1.44 -2.72
C ALA A 81 2.95 -1.11 -1.68
N ILE A 82 2.76 -0.05 -0.86
CA ILE A 82 3.73 0.32 0.18
C ILE A 82 3.82 -0.74 1.30
N THR A 83 2.70 -1.35 1.69
CA THR A 83 2.70 -2.41 2.72
C THR A 83 3.33 -3.71 2.23
N VAL A 84 3.09 -4.09 0.97
CA VAL A 84 3.83 -5.20 0.33
C VAL A 84 5.32 -4.88 0.27
N PHE A 85 5.69 -3.68 -0.19
CA PHE A 85 7.08 -3.25 -0.29
C PHE A 85 7.81 -3.32 1.07
N GLN A 86 7.23 -2.73 2.12
CA GLN A 86 7.82 -2.76 3.47
C GLN A 86 7.94 -4.18 4.02
N THR A 87 6.93 -5.04 3.80
CA THR A 87 6.98 -6.45 4.23
C THR A 87 8.15 -7.19 3.57
N LEU A 88 8.38 -6.95 2.28
CA LEU A 88 9.47 -7.57 1.53
C LEU A 88 10.85 -7.02 1.93
N VAL A 89 10.97 -5.70 2.13
CA VAL A 89 12.21 -5.05 2.57
C VAL A 89 12.59 -5.45 4.00
N ASN A 90 11.63 -5.55 4.93
CA ASN A 90 11.90 -6.01 6.29
C ASN A 90 12.43 -7.47 6.32
N ARG A 91 12.08 -8.27 5.31
CA ARG A 91 12.63 -9.63 5.15
C ARG A 91 14.03 -9.63 4.53
N PHE A 92 14.41 -8.55 3.83
CA PHE A 92 15.71 -8.36 3.18
C PHE A 92 16.85 -8.02 4.17
N ASP A 93 16.58 -7.82 5.47
CA ASP A 93 17.58 -7.42 6.48
C ASP A 93 18.63 -8.52 6.84
N GLY A 94 19.17 -9.22 5.84
CA GLY A 94 20.36 -10.05 5.94
C GLY A 94 20.19 -11.43 6.57
N LYS A 95 18.96 -11.87 6.87
CA LYS A 95 18.70 -13.19 7.49
C LYS A 95 18.62 -14.36 6.52
N THR A 96 18.45 -14.12 5.22
CA THR A 96 18.39 -15.19 4.21
C THR A 96 19.64 -15.13 3.34
N ASN A 97 20.73 -15.76 3.81
CA ASN A 97 21.99 -15.91 3.08
C ASN A 97 22.01 -17.11 2.13
N ASP A 98 20.94 -17.91 2.09
CA ASP A 98 20.84 -19.04 1.17
C ASP A 98 19.93 -18.64 0.01
N GLY A 99 20.53 -18.47 -1.18
CA GLY A 99 19.87 -18.11 -2.44
C GLY A 99 18.85 -19.14 -2.96
N THR A 100 18.24 -19.92 -2.08
CA THR A 100 17.13 -20.83 -2.35
C THR A 100 15.85 -20.24 -1.75
N THR A 101 15.20 -19.34 -2.48
CA THR A 101 13.82 -18.93 -2.17
C THR A 101 12.93 -20.18 -2.20
N SER A 102 12.59 -20.68 -1.03
CA SER A 102 11.71 -21.83 -0.87
C SER A 102 10.25 -21.36 -0.96
N LEU A 103 9.35 -22.24 -1.40
CA LEU A 103 7.91 -21.92 -1.46
C LEU A 103 7.36 -21.50 -0.08
N ASP A 104 7.98 -21.99 0.99
CA ASP A 104 7.66 -21.64 2.37
C ASP A 104 7.94 -20.16 2.67
N GLU A 105 9.01 -19.56 2.13
CA GLU A 105 9.30 -18.13 2.32
C GLU A 105 8.30 -17.23 1.60
N ILE A 106 7.83 -17.66 0.42
CA ILE A 106 6.80 -16.91 -0.32
C ILE A 106 5.45 -16.99 0.41
N LEU A 107 5.10 -18.16 0.95
CA LEU A 107 3.88 -18.34 1.74
C LEU A 107 3.94 -17.55 3.06
N ASP A 108 5.09 -17.54 3.72
CA ASP A 108 5.34 -16.76 4.94
C ASP A 108 5.26 -15.24 4.69
N ALA A 109 5.83 -14.77 3.57
CA ALA A 109 5.71 -13.37 3.15
C ALA A 109 4.25 -12.98 2.85
N LEU A 110 3.50 -13.85 2.17
CA LEU A 110 2.08 -13.63 1.90
C LEU A 110 1.25 -13.60 3.20
N ALA A 111 1.54 -14.50 4.15
CA ALA A 111 0.86 -14.55 5.44
C ALA A 111 1.15 -13.29 6.27
N THR A 112 2.42 -12.87 6.32
CA THR A 112 2.84 -11.64 7.02
C THR A 112 2.18 -10.41 6.39
N PHE A 113 2.11 -10.34 5.06
CA PHE A 113 1.42 -9.29 4.34
C PHE A 113 -0.07 -9.22 4.74
N LEU A 114 -0.79 -10.35 4.72
CA LEU A 114 -2.21 -10.39 5.10
C LEU A 114 -2.42 -9.92 6.54
N ILE A 115 -1.59 -10.39 7.48
CA ILE A 115 -1.67 -9.97 8.89
C ILE A 115 -1.45 -8.46 9.01
N SER A 116 -0.43 -7.92 8.34
CA SER A 116 -0.14 -6.47 8.35
C SER A 116 -1.31 -5.66 7.77
N MET A 117 -1.95 -6.13 6.70
CA MET A 117 -3.09 -5.47 6.07
C MET A 117 -4.27 -5.37 7.04
N PHE A 118 -4.64 -6.47 7.69
CA PHE A 118 -5.75 -6.47 8.65
C PHE A 118 -5.41 -5.67 9.92
N ALA A 119 -4.17 -5.70 10.38
CA ALA A 119 -3.71 -4.92 11.53
C ALA A 119 -3.83 -3.41 11.25
N SER A 120 -3.31 -2.94 10.12
CA SER A 120 -3.37 -1.53 9.71
C SER A 120 -4.80 -1.03 9.53
N ILE A 121 -5.68 -1.82 8.90
CA ILE A 121 -7.10 -1.48 8.78
C ILE A 121 -7.75 -1.35 10.17
N SER A 122 -7.46 -2.28 11.08
CA SER A 122 -8.03 -2.27 12.43
C SER A 122 -7.57 -1.08 13.25
N VAL A 123 -6.27 -0.75 13.22
CA VAL A 123 -5.71 0.43 13.91
C VAL A 123 -6.29 1.72 13.34
N GLY A 124 -6.38 1.83 12.00
CA GLY A 124 -7.00 2.98 11.35
C GLY A 124 -8.46 3.17 11.73
N LEU A 125 -9.24 2.09 11.79
CA LEU A 125 -10.66 2.12 12.16
C LEU A 125 -10.84 2.50 13.64
N LEU A 126 -10.03 1.95 14.55
CA LEU A 126 -10.05 2.32 15.96
C LEU A 126 -9.71 3.80 16.15
N CYS A 127 -8.61 4.28 15.55
CA CYS A 127 -8.22 5.69 15.62
C CYS A 127 -9.30 6.61 15.03
N GLY A 128 -9.94 6.22 13.93
CA GLY A 128 -11.05 6.97 13.34
C GLY A 128 -12.27 7.06 14.25
N ILE A 129 -12.61 5.97 14.96
CA ILE A 129 -13.69 5.98 15.95
C ILE A 129 -13.34 6.91 17.13
N PHE A 130 -12.10 6.86 17.63
CA PHE A 130 -11.66 7.75 18.70
C PHE A 130 -11.66 9.22 18.28
N ALA A 131 -11.19 9.54 17.07
CA ALA A 131 -11.25 10.87 16.50
C ALA A 131 -12.71 11.36 16.38
N MET A 132 -13.61 10.52 15.85
CA MET A 132 -15.04 10.84 15.78
C MET A 132 -15.62 11.13 17.16
N ALA A 133 -15.32 10.30 18.16
CA ALA A 133 -15.78 10.49 19.53
C ALA A 133 -15.25 11.81 20.12
N TYR A 134 -13.97 12.12 19.90
CA TYR A 134 -13.34 13.37 20.33
C TYR A 134 -14.05 14.61 19.76
N PHE A 135 -14.23 14.66 18.43
CA PHE A 135 -14.92 15.79 17.78
C PHE A 135 -16.39 15.89 18.19
N LYS A 136 -17.08 14.75 18.37
CA LYS A 136 -18.47 14.74 18.81
C LYS A 136 -18.62 15.29 20.23
N LEU A 137 -17.70 14.95 21.14
CA LEU A 137 -17.74 15.37 22.54
C LEU A 137 -17.42 16.86 22.70
N LEU A 138 -16.45 17.36 21.95
CA LEU A 138 -15.96 18.73 22.07
C LEU A 138 -16.58 19.71 21.05
N ARG A 139 -17.54 19.27 20.23
CA ARG A 139 -18.20 20.08 19.18
C ARG A 139 -18.65 21.47 19.63
N ASN A 140 -19.15 21.59 20.86
CA ASN A 140 -19.69 22.85 21.38
C ASN A 140 -18.62 23.75 22.05
N HIS A 141 -17.39 23.27 22.23
CA HIS A 141 -16.33 23.94 22.98
C HIS A 141 -15.03 24.15 22.18
N LEU A 142 -14.94 23.63 20.95
CA LEU A 142 -13.77 23.77 20.08
C LEU A 142 -13.86 25.04 19.22
N PRO A 143 -12.91 25.98 19.32
CA PRO A 143 -12.78 27.05 18.33
C PRO A 143 -12.25 26.47 17.00
N PRO A 144 -12.55 27.11 15.85
CA PRO A 144 -12.22 26.58 14.52
C PRO A 144 -10.74 26.25 14.31
N VAL A 145 -9.83 27.03 14.91
CA VAL A 145 -8.38 26.81 14.80
C VAL A 145 -7.96 25.51 15.50
N MET A 146 -8.55 25.20 16.66
CA MET A 146 -8.25 23.97 17.39
C MET A 146 -8.88 22.74 16.71
N GLU A 147 -10.03 22.90 16.06
CA GLU A 147 -10.64 21.81 15.29
C GLU A 147 -9.73 21.34 14.15
N VAL A 148 -9.18 22.29 13.38
CA VAL A 148 -8.22 22.02 12.31
C VAL A 148 -6.91 21.45 12.87
N GLY A 149 -6.38 22.02 13.95
CA GLY A 149 -5.16 21.52 14.59
C GLY A 149 -5.30 20.08 15.09
N SER A 150 -6.39 19.77 15.79
CA SER A 150 -6.70 18.42 16.27
C SER A 150 -6.92 17.44 15.12
N PHE A 151 -7.47 17.88 13.98
CA PHE A 151 -7.64 17.02 12.81
C PHE A 151 -6.30 16.50 12.27
N PHE A 152 -5.30 17.39 12.13
CA PHE A 152 -3.96 16.99 11.71
C PHE A 152 -3.29 16.04 12.70
N ILE A 153 -3.47 16.28 14.01
CA ILE A 153 -2.92 15.39 15.04
C ILE A 153 -3.55 14.00 14.92
N TRP A 154 -4.88 13.91 14.87
CA TRP A 154 -5.60 12.64 14.71
C TRP A 154 -5.28 11.91 13.41
N ALA A 155 -4.91 12.63 12.35
CA ALA A 155 -4.45 12.02 11.10
C ALA A 155 -3.03 11.42 11.21
N LEU A 156 -2.16 11.99 12.03
CA LEU A 156 -0.78 11.52 12.22
C LEU A 156 -0.66 10.40 13.26
N VAL A 157 -1.54 10.37 14.27
CA VAL A 157 -1.55 9.33 15.32
C VAL A 157 -1.51 7.89 14.77
N PRO A 158 -2.40 7.47 13.84
CA PRO A 158 -2.36 6.10 13.32
C PRO A 158 -1.08 5.80 12.54
N TYR A 159 -0.49 6.79 11.87
CA TYR A 159 0.79 6.62 11.19
C TYR A 159 1.91 6.31 12.18
N TYR A 160 2.05 7.09 13.26
CA TYR A 160 3.06 6.85 14.28
C TYR A 160 2.88 5.53 15.04
N ILE A 161 1.62 5.11 15.28
CA ILE A 161 1.34 3.83 15.95
C ILE A 161 1.78 2.63 15.08
N CYS A 162 1.73 2.76 13.76
CA CYS A 162 2.09 1.70 12.82
C CYS A 162 3.56 1.72 12.36
N ASP A 163 4.31 2.77 12.70
CA ASP A 163 5.73 2.91 12.36
C ASP A 163 6.65 2.18 13.38
N GLU A 164 6.11 1.80 14.55
CA GLU A 164 6.76 0.91 15.55
C GLU A 164 6.40 -0.57 15.33
#